data_AF-A0A2S2N6X9-F1
#
_entry.id   AF-A0A2S2N6X9-F1
#
_cell.length_a   1.000
_cell.length_b   1.000
_cell.length_c   1.000
_cell.angle_alpha   90.00
_cell.angle_beta   90.00
_cell.angle_gamma   90.00
#
_symmetry.space_group_name_H-M   'P 1'
#
loop_
_entity.id
_entity.type
_entity.pdbx_description
1 polymer ?
#
loop_
_entity_poly.entity_id
_entity_poly.type
_entity_poly.pdbx_seq_one_letter_code
_entity_poly.pdbx_strand_id
1 'polypeptide(L)'
;ERKNLVDQLRKRGNFFNNIGGASQIKPVRRPNEFTEQPTAENYLPCKFCFGLFKKNYLRRHIRKCTLKKDEIGGKRRNIQANAQSLLLAFSSEDTRLVEEVFPRT
;
A
#
# COMPACT_ATOMS: atom_id res chain seq x y z
N GLU A 1 8.90 -12.70 17.71
CA GLU A 1 7.53 -12.15 17.54
C GLU A 1 7.44 -10.62 17.67
N ARG A 2 7.96 -10.00 18.74
CA ARG A 2 7.94 -8.51 18.94
C ARG A 2 8.41 -7.69 17.74
N LYS A 3 9.51 -8.08 17.08
CA LYS A 3 10.06 -7.38 15.90
C LYS A 3 9.05 -7.31 14.74
N ASN A 4 8.25 -8.35 14.53
CA ASN A 4 7.28 -8.41 13.44
C ASN A 4 6.08 -7.51 13.70
N LEU A 5 5.63 -7.40 14.95
CA LEU A 5 4.54 -6.51 15.34
C LEU A 5 4.95 -5.03 15.20
N VAL A 6 6.16 -4.69 15.65
CA VAL A 6 6.71 -3.33 15.49
C VAL A 6 6.85 -2.98 14.01
N ASP A 7 7.32 -3.91 13.18
CA ASP A 7 7.46 -3.68 11.74
C ASP A 7 6.10 -3.51 11.04
N GLN A 8 5.06 -4.22 11.48
CA GLN A 8 3.70 -4.02 11.01
C GLN A 8 3.15 -2.64 11.36
N LEU A 9 3.32 -2.21 12.61
CA LEU A 9 2.92 -0.88 13.06
C LEU A 9 3.63 0.21 12.25
N ARG A 10 4.95 0.06 12.06
CA ARG A 10 5.74 1.00 11.24
C ARG A 10 5.22 1.09 9.81
N LYS A 11 4.95 -0.04 9.15
CA LYS A 11 4.44 -0.06 7.77
C LYS A 11 3.09 0.62 7.65
N ARG A 12 2.17 0.34 8.58
CA ARG A 12 0.84 0.96 8.62
C ARG A 12 0.94 2.47 8.87
N GLY A 13 1.72 2.90 9.86
CA GLY A 13 1.92 4.33 10.13
C GLY A 13 2.54 5.06 8.93
N ASN A 14 3.56 4.47 8.30
CA ASN A 14 4.14 5.03 7.09
C ASN A 14 3.14 5.10 5.93
N PHE A 15 2.26 4.10 5.78
CA PHE A 15 1.21 4.12 4.76
C PHE A 15 0.31 5.36 4.91
N PHE A 16 -0.27 5.57 6.10
CA PHE A 16 -1.13 6.73 6.36
C PHE A 16 -0.41 8.06 6.14
N ASN A 17 0.84 8.16 6.60
CA ASN A 17 1.65 9.35 6.37
C ASN A 17 1.90 9.61 4.86
N ASN A 18 2.10 8.56 4.06
CA ASN A 18 2.39 8.70 2.63
C ASN A 18 1.15 9.08 1.81
N ILE A 19 -0.02 8.58 2.17
CA ILE A 19 -1.28 8.92 1.47
C ILE A 19 -1.80 10.31 1.87
N GLY A 20 -1.50 10.78 3.09
CA GLY A 20 -1.91 12.09 3.59
C GLY A 20 -1.13 13.28 3.02
N GLY A 21 -0.49 13.13 1.86
CA GLY A 21 0.19 14.23 1.17
C GLY A 21 1.58 14.60 1.72
N ALA A 22 2.26 13.69 2.42
CA ALA A 22 3.65 13.96 2.83
C ALA A 22 4.52 14.25 1.60
N SER A 23 5.33 15.31 1.68
CA SER A 23 6.24 15.75 0.61
C SER A 23 7.27 14.68 0.22
N GLN A 24 7.54 13.72 1.10
CA GLN A 24 8.45 12.60 0.86
C GLN A 24 7.79 11.27 1.22
N ILE A 25 7.75 10.36 0.24
CA ILE A 25 7.27 9.01 0.46
C ILE A 25 8.25 8.20 1.32
N LYS A 26 7.71 7.37 2.21
CA LYS A 26 8.47 6.45 3.07
C LYS A 26 8.27 5.00 2.61
N PRO A 27 9.00 4.53 1.59
CA PRO A 27 8.91 3.14 1.13
C PRO A 27 9.58 2.17 2.11
N VAL A 28 9.21 0.89 2.01
CA VAL A 28 9.79 -0.18 2.85
C VAL A 28 11.27 -0.41 2.54
N ARG A 29 11.65 -0.28 1.27
CA ARG A 29 13.06 -0.30 0.85
C ARG A 29 13.42 1.11 0.42
N ARG A 30 14.45 1.66 1.06
CA ARG A 30 15.01 2.95 0.64
C ARG A 30 15.51 2.82 -0.81
N PRO A 31 15.25 3.83 -1.66
CA PRO A 31 15.91 3.91 -2.96
C PRO A 31 17.42 4.03 -2.76
N ASN A 32 18.20 3.61 -3.75
CA ASN A 32 19.63 3.91 -3.74
C ASN A 32 19.81 5.41 -3.97
N GLU A 33 20.78 6.03 -3.30
CA GLU A 33 21.08 7.46 -3.46
C GLU A 33 21.46 7.83 -4.90
N PHE A 34 21.99 6.87 -5.66
CA PHE A 34 22.34 7.00 -7.08
C PHE A 34 21.18 6.73 -8.05
N THR A 35 20.00 6.36 -7.56
CA THR A 35 18.82 6.17 -8.39
C THR A 35 17.90 7.38 -8.31
N GLU A 36 17.17 7.65 -9.39
CA GLU A 36 16.18 8.74 -9.50
C GLU A 36 15.35 8.92 -8.22
N GLN A 37 15.04 10.18 -7.92
CA GLN A 37 14.22 10.54 -6.76
C GLN A 37 12.93 9.72 -6.76
N PRO A 38 12.56 9.11 -5.63
CA PRO A 38 11.45 8.18 -5.59
C PRO A 38 10.13 8.93 -5.78
N THR A 39 9.58 8.90 -6.99
CA THR A 39 8.25 9.45 -7.27
C THR A 39 7.15 8.56 -6.66
N ALA A 40 6.13 9.18 -6.07
CA ALA A 40 5.03 8.47 -5.40
C ALA A 40 4.33 7.47 -6.32
N GLU A 41 4.18 7.83 -7.59
CA GLU A 41 3.54 7.03 -8.63
C GLU A 41 4.22 5.67 -8.86
N ASN A 42 5.50 5.54 -8.55
CA ASN A 42 6.26 4.30 -8.75
C ASN A 42 6.09 3.28 -7.61
N TYR A 43 5.41 3.67 -6.53
CA TYR A 43 5.20 2.85 -5.36
C TYR A 43 3.73 2.50 -5.19
N LEU A 44 3.49 1.27 -4.74
CA LEU A 44 2.16 0.77 -4.46
C LEU A 44 2.15 0.02 -3.12
N PRO A 45 1.06 0.13 -2.35
CA PRO A 45 0.93 -0.55 -1.07
C PRO A 45 0.66 -2.05 -1.25
N CYS A 46 1.16 -2.85 -0.32
CA CYS A 46 0.73 -4.25 -0.19
C CYS A 46 -0.59 -4.32 0.57
N LYS A 47 -1.63 -4.92 -0.01
CA LYS A 47 -2.94 -5.08 0.64
C LYS A 47 -2.93 -5.86 1.96
N PHE A 48 -1.89 -6.65 2.22
CA PHE A 48 -1.79 -7.46 3.44
C PHE A 48 -1.01 -6.75 4.56
N CYS A 49 0.10 -6.09 4.22
CA CYS A 49 1.00 -5.50 5.22
C CYS A 49 1.09 -3.98 5.18
N PHE A 50 0.40 -3.32 4.25
CA PHE A 50 0.38 -1.87 4.02
C PHE A 50 1.75 -1.24 3.70
N GLY A 51 2.82 -2.03 3.62
CA GLY A 51 4.12 -1.53 3.21
C GLY A 51 4.07 -1.02 1.76
N LEU A 52 4.68 0.15 1.51
CA LEU A 52 4.89 0.68 0.17
C LEU A 52 6.12 0.03 -0.49
N PHE A 53 5.92 -0.50 -1.69
CA PHE A 53 6.97 -1.13 -2.50
C PHE A 53 6.95 -0.58 -3.91
N LYS A 54 8.11 -0.57 -4.59
CA LYS A 54 8.14 -0.31 -6.04
C LYS A 54 7.22 -1.28 -6.76
N LYS A 55 6.49 -0.81 -7.79
CA LYS A 55 5.56 -1.61 -8.61
C LYS A 55 6.13 -2.98 -9.01
N ASN A 56 7.38 -3.00 -9.50
CA ASN A 56 8.06 -4.21 -9.95
C ASN A 56 8.37 -5.19 -8.80
N TYR A 57 8.61 -4.68 -7.59
CA TYR A 57 8.91 -5.49 -6.41
C TYR A 57 7.65 -6.03 -5.73
N LEU A 58 6.54 -5.29 -5.78
CA LEU A 58 5.30 -5.62 -5.09
C LEU A 58 4.81 -7.04 -5.43
N ARG A 59 4.88 -7.43 -6.71
CA ARG A 59 4.50 -8.78 -7.17
C ARG A 59 5.33 -9.89 -6.51
N ARG A 60 6.64 -9.67 -6.33
CA ARG A 60 7.51 -10.64 -5.64
C ARG A 60 7.22 -10.64 -4.14
N HIS A 61 6.98 -9.47 -3.54
CA HIS A 61 6.66 -9.36 -2.12
C HIS A 61 5.38 -10.11 -1.75
N ILE A 62 4.28 -9.90 -2.49
CA ILE A 62 2.97 -10.50 -2.15
C ILE A 62 3.03 -12.03 -2.07
N ARG A 63 3.82 -12.68 -2.94
CA ARG A 63 3.99 -14.14 -2.93
C ARG A 63 4.62 -14.68 -1.64
N LYS A 64 5.43 -13.86 -0.96
CA LYS A 64 6.16 -14.21 0.27
C LYS A 64 5.74 -13.35 1.47
N CYS A 65 4.63 -12.63 1.37
CA CYS A 65 4.20 -11.73 2.43
C CYS A 65 3.74 -12.59 3.61
N THR A 66 4.38 -12.42 4.77
CA THR A 66 4.07 -13.22 5.97
C THR A 66 2.69 -12.95 6.54
N LEU A 67 2.06 -11.83 6.17
CA LEU A 67 0.70 -11.47 6.58
C LEU A 67 -0.36 -11.88 5.55
N LYS A 68 0.06 -12.46 4.43
CA LYS A 68 -0.88 -13.09 3.51
C LYS A 68 -1.36 -14.36 4.19
N LYS A 69 -2.64 -14.39 4.57
CA LYS A 69 -3.32 -15.64 4.92
C LYS A 69 -3.44 -16.49 3.65
N ASP A 70 -3.29 -17.80 3.77
CA ASP A 70 -3.48 -18.72 2.65
C ASP A 70 -4.94 -18.68 2.20
N GLU A 71 -5.22 -17.75 1.30
CA GLU A 71 -6.50 -17.71 0.62
C GLU A 71 -6.56 -18.87 -0.35
N ILE A 72 -7.34 -19.88 0.04
CA ILE A 72 -7.75 -21.03 -0.77
C ILE A 72 -8.35 -20.49 -2.07
N GLY A 73 -7.71 -20.74 -3.21
CA GLY A 73 -8.24 -20.38 -4.53
C GLY A 73 -7.41 -19.36 -5.32
N GLY A 74 -6.63 -19.89 -6.25
CA GLY A 74 -5.74 -19.15 -7.14
C GLY A 74 -6.46 -18.44 -8.30
N LYS A 75 -7.10 -17.29 -8.05
CA LYS A 75 -7.30 -16.32 -9.13
C LYS A 75 -6.04 -15.48 -9.31
N ARG A 76 -5.61 -15.26 -10.56
CA ARG A 76 -4.55 -14.30 -10.92
C ARG A 76 -5.03 -12.90 -10.51
N ARG A 77 -4.71 -12.48 -9.29
CA ARG A 77 -5.10 -11.16 -8.80
C ARG A 77 -4.30 -10.10 -9.54
N ASN A 78 -4.98 -9.12 -10.11
CA ASN A 78 -4.32 -7.94 -10.65
C ASN A 78 -3.76 -7.12 -9.46
N ILE A 79 -2.50 -7.40 -9.10
CA ILE A 79 -1.85 -6.87 -7.90
C ILE A 79 -1.80 -5.35 -7.90
N GLN A 80 -1.50 -4.75 -9.05
CA GLN A 80 -1.37 -3.30 -9.17
C GLN A 80 -2.73 -2.63 -9.06
N ALA A 81 -3.76 -3.14 -9.75
CA ALA A 81 -5.12 -2.61 -9.65
C ALA A 81 -5.63 -2.65 -8.21
N ASN A 82 -5.49 -3.79 -7.51
CA ASN A 82 -5.89 -3.90 -6.10
C ASN A 82 -5.14 -2.89 -5.20
N ALA A 83 -3.86 -2.65 -5.47
CA ALA A 83 -3.07 -1.71 -4.71
C ALA A 83 -3.47 -0.24 -4.99
N GLN A 84 -3.89 0.08 -6.21
CA GLN A 84 -4.44 1.39 -6.57
C GLN A 84 -5.81 1.61 -5.94
N SER A 85 -6.71 0.62 -6.01
CA SER A 85 -8.01 0.69 -5.32
C SER A 85 -7.83 0.92 -3.82
N LEU A 86 -6.80 0.31 -3.22
CA LEU A 86 -6.47 0.56 -1.81
C LEU A 86 -6.02 1.99 -1.55
N LEU A 87 -5.33 2.66 -2.48
CA LEU A 87 -4.96 4.07 -2.29
C LEU A 87 -6.19 4.98 -2.38
N LEU A 88 -7.09 4.68 -3.33
CA LEU A 88 -8.34 5.43 -3.51
C LEU A 88 -9.23 5.33 -2.28
N ALA A 89 -9.39 4.15 -1.68
CA ALA A 89 -10.23 3.92 -0.49
C ALA A 89 -9.84 4.73 0.77
N PHE A 90 -8.70 5.44 0.74
CA PHE A 90 -8.27 6.32 1.82
C PHE A 90 -8.00 7.74 1.33
N SER A 91 -8.45 8.10 0.12
CA SER A 91 -8.41 9.49 -0.36
C SER A 91 -9.67 10.24 0.07
N SER A 92 -9.56 11.57 0.14
CA SER A 92 -10.71 12.46 0.36
C SER A 92 -11.78 12.32 -0.72
N GLU A 93 -11.39 11.92 -1.93
CA GLU A 93 -12.32 11.74 -3.04
C GLU A 93 -13.25 10.55 -2.80
N ASP A 94 -12.77 9.46 -2.19
CA ASP A 94 -13.63 8.31 -1.88
C ASP A 94 -14.68 8.66 -0.82
N THR A 95 -14.30 9.42 0.21
CA THR A 95 -15.27 9.90 1.20
C THR A 95 -16.36 10.77 0.58
N ARG A 96 -15.98 11.68 -0.35
CA ARG A 96 -16.93 12.55 -1.04
C ARG A 96 -17.86 11.77 -1.96
N LEU A 97 -17.33 10.79 -2.70
CA LEU A 97 -18.12 9.92 -3.57
C LEU A 97 -19.13 9.08 -2.78
N VAL A 98 -18.75 8.55 -1.61
CA VAL A 98 -19.68 7.78 -0.77
C VAL A 98 -20.82 8.66 -0.27
N GLU A 99 -20.54 9.91 0.12
CA GLU A 99 -21.57 10.86 0.55
C GLU A 99 -22.51 11.26 -0.59
N GLU A 100 -21.99 11.50 -1.80
CA GLU A 100 -22.78 11.87 -2.98
C GLU A 100 -23.64 10.71 -3.51
N VAL A 101 -23.09 9.49 -3.56
CA VAL A 101 -23.76 8.33 -4.20
C VAL A 101 -24.61 7.53 -3.22
N PHE A 102 -24.22 7.46 -1.94
CA PHE A 102 -24.91 6.71 -0.90
C PHE A 102 -25.24 7.58 0.31
N PRO A 103 -26.06 8.64 0.14
CA PRO A 103 -26.45 9.50 1.25
C PRO A 103 -27.19 8.68 2.31
N ARG A 104 -26.71 8.75 3.56
CA ARG A 104 -27.42 8.15 4.70
C ARG A 104 -28.62 9.03 5.01
N THR A 105 -29.79 8.61 4.54
CA THR A 105 -31.11 9.14 4.92
C THR A 105 -31.41 8.84 6.37
#